data_AF-A0A357CGQ7-F1
#
_entry.id   AF-A0A357CGQ7-F1
#
_cell.length_a   1.000
_cell.length_b   1.000
_cell.length_c   1.000
_cell.angle_alpha   90.00
_cell.angle_beta   90.00
_cell.angle_gamma   90.00
#
_symmetry.space_group_name_H-M   'P 1'
#
loop_
_entity.id
_entity.type
_entity.pdbx_description
1 polymer ?
#
loop_
_entity_poly.entity_id
_entity_poly.type
_entity_poly.pdbx_seq_one_letter_code
_entity_poly.pdbx_strand_id
1 'polypeptide(L)'
;MARASRQLCEGPSKELDRARDKIERIVGELAKKISAPAEPADAIAELREAELRAALGKLDHGARAKHIGQAIRAGDDSLVGAILRGHAVVTGIESAELEGYRVQWQRARFPAELDRVLRFKGALSALDRAARLFNKFVDGVVDQEAVCKAERFEIKTRRLAGAP
;
A
#
# COMPACT_ATOMS: atom_id res chain seq x y z
N MET A 1 21.64 -15.05 -27.81
CA MET A 1 20.89 -13.78 -27.77
C MET A 1 20.02 -13.67 -26.51
N ALA A 2 18.99 -14.51 -26.31
CA ALA A 2 18.08 -14.41 -25.16
C ALA A 2 18.74 -14.37 -23.77
N ARG A 3 19.84 -15.12 -23.55
CA ARG A 3 20.58 -15.13 -22.27
C ARG A 3 21.33 -13.82 -21.99
N ALA A 4 21.88 -13.18 -23.03
CA ALA A 4 22.59 -11.91 -22.91
C ALA A 4 21.61 -10.73 -22.69
N SER A 5 20.47 -10.74 -23.39
CA SER A 5 19.40 -9.76 -23.18
C SER A 5 18.80 -9.85 -21.76
N ARG A 6 18.60 -11.07 -21.22
CA ARG A 6 18.22 -11.25 -19.81
C ARG A 6 19.27 -10.69 -18.85
N GLN A 7 20.55 -11.00 -19.07
CA GLN A 7 21.65 -10.50 -18.23
C GLN A 7 21.74 -8.97 -18.20
N LEU A 8 21.48 -8.29 -19.33
CA LEU A 8 21.45 -6.83 -19.41
C LEU A 8 20.29 -6.22 -18.61
N CYS A 9 19.20 -6.95 -18.43
CA CYS A 9 18.01 -6.48 -17.71
C CYS A 9 18.04 -6.79 -16.21
N GLU A 10 18.91 -7.70 -15.76
CA GLU A 10 19.03 -8.09 -14.34
C GLU A 10 19.45 -6.93 -13.42
N GLY A 11 20.33 -6.04 -13.90
CA GLY A 11 20.80 -4.89 -13.11
C GLY A 11 19.69 -3.90 -12.79
N PRO A 12 19.03 -3.31 -13.82
CA PRO A 12 17.91 -2.40 -13.63
C PRO A 12 16.75 -3.00 -12.82
N SER A 13 16.41 -4.28 -13.04
CA SER A 13 15.35 -4.94 -12.26
C SER A 13 15.70 -5.02 -10.77
N LYS A 14 16.95 -5.37 -10.42
CA LYS A 14 17.40 -5.40 -9.02
C LYS A 14 17.34 -4.02 -8.34
N GLU A 15 17.63 -2.95 -9.07
CA GLU A 15 17.51 -1.59 -8.53
C GLU A 15 16.06 -1.18 -8.29
N LEU A 16 15.14 -1.56 -9.18
CA LEU A 16 13.70 -1.36 -8.99
C LEU A 16 13.21 -2.13 -7.75
N ASP A 17 13.62 -3.39 -7.57
CA ASP A 17 13.26 -4.19 -6.41
C ASP A 17 13.79 -3.56 -5.11
N ARG A 18 15.06 -3.12 -5.07
CA ARG A 18 15.64 -2.43 -3.91
C ARG A 18 14.89 -1.14 -3.57
N ALA A 19 14.53 -0.35 -4.59
CA ALA A 19 13.77 0.87 -4.39
C ALA A 19 12.38 0.57 -3.82
N ARG A 20 11.72 -0.47 -4.33
CA ARG A 20 10.43 -0.96 -3.81
C ARG A 20 10.54 -1.36 -2.35
N ASP A 21 11.48 -2.23 -2.00
CA ASP A 21 11.69 -2.72 -0.63
C ASP A 21 11.94 -1.57 0.35
N LYS A 22 12.72 -0.56 -0.08
CA LYS A 22 13.01 0.62 0.73
C LYS A 22 11.75 1.44 0.98
N ILE A 23 10.91 1.65 -0.04
CA ILE A 23 9.67 2.40 0.10
C ILE A 23 8.67 1.62 0.97
N GLU A 24 8.52 0.31 0.75
CA GLU A 24 7.63 -0.55 1.55
C GLU A 24 8.03 -0.54 3.04
N ARG A 25 9.33 -0.59 3.35
CA ARG A 25 9.82 -0.45 4.73
C ARG A 25 9.43 0.88 5.35
N ILE A 26 9.67 1.99 4.65
CA ILE A 26 9.34 3.34 5.15
C ILE A 26 7.82 3.48 5.35
N VAL A 27 7.01 2.98 4.41
CA VAL A 27 5.55 2.97 4.54
C VAL A 27 5.13 2.15 5.75
N GLY A 28 5.72 0.98 5.98
CA GLY A 28 5.43 0.13 7.12
C GLY A 28 5.78 0.79 8.46
N GLU A 29 6.95 1.43 8.57
CA GLU A 29 7.38 2.16 9.76
C GLU A 29 6.46 3.35 10.07
N LEU A 30 6.16 4.16 9.05
CA LEU A 30 5.25 5.29 9.20
C LEU A 30 3.83 4.82 9.56
N ALA A 31 3.32 3.79 8.88
CA ALA A 31 1.99 3.24 9.14
C ALA A 31 1.86 2.72 10.57
N LYS A 32 2.89 2.08 11.13
CA LYS A 32 2.91 1.70 12.54
C LYS A 32 2.85 2.92 13.45
N LYS A 33 3.70 3.92 13.21
CA LYS A 33 3.76 5.17 14.00
C LYS A 33 2.42 5.90 14.04
N ILE A 34 1.72 5.94 12.91
CA ILE A 34 0.45 6.68 12.77
C ILE A 34 -0.77 5.75 12.80
N SER A 35 -0.63 4.51 13.26
CA SER A 35 -1.76 3.58 13.28
C SER A 35 -2.79 3.99 14.33
N ALA A 36 -2.34 4.28 15.54
CA ALA A 36 -3.17 4.68 16.68
C ALA A 36 -2.34 5.55 17.63
N PRO A 37 -2.96 6.19 18.63
CA PRO A 37 -2.27 6.81 19.75
C PRO A 37 -1.21 5.92 20.41
N ALA A 38 -0.36 6.49 21.26
CA ALA A 38 0.59 5.70 22.04
C ALA A 38 -0.11 4.57 22.81
N GLU A 39 0.60 3.45 22.97
CA GLU A 39 0.09 2.31 23.76
C GLU A 39 -0.12 2.72 25.22
N PRO A 40 -1.05 2.06 25.94
CA PRO A 40 -1.24 2.27 27.37
C PRO A 40 0.06 2.05 28.13
N ALA A 41 0.39 2.99 29.02
CA ALA A 41 1.64 2.94 29.79
C ALA A 41 1.68 1.78 30.81
N ASP A 42 0.51 1.34 31.28
CA ASP A 42 0.36 0.31 32.31
C ASP A 42 -0.96 -0.47 32.17
N ALA A 43 -1.12 -1.50 32.99
CA ALA A 43 -2.32 -2.34 33.01
C ALA A 43 -3.59 -1.58 33.42
N ILE A 44 -3.47 -0.49 34.19
CA ILE A 44 -4.63 0.32 34.61
C ILE A 44 -5.14 1.12 33.40
N ALA A 45 -4.24 1.68 32.60
CA ALA A 45 -4.58 2.37 31.37
C ALA A 45 -5.22 1.41 30.35
N GLU A 46 -4.72 0.18 30.21
CA GLU A 46 -5.35 -0.85 29.37
C GLU A 46 -6.77 -1.19 29.85
N LEU A 47 -6.98 -1.31 31.17
CA LEU A 47 -8.31 -1.57 31.75
C LEU A 47 -9.28 -0.41 31.44
N ARG A 48 -8.82 0.84 31.58
CA ARG A 48 -9.61 2.02 31.23
C ARG A 48 -10.01 2.01 29.75
N GLU A 49 -9.11 1.63 28.85
CA GLU A 49 -9.47 1.49 27.43
C GLU A 49 -10.53 0.42 27.20
N ALA A 50 -10.47 -0.70 27.93
CA ALA A 50 -11.49 -1.74 27.85
C ALA A 50 -12.86 -1.24 28.33
N GLU A 51 -12.90 -0.46 29.42
CA GLU A 51 -14.12 0.18 29.93
C GLU A 51 -14.69 1.19 28.93
N LEU A 52 -13.84 2.03 28.32
CA LEU A 52 -14.24 2.97 27.28
C LEU A 52 -14.86 2.27 26.07
N ARG A 53 -14.24 1.17 25.61
CA ARG A 53 -14.81 0.33 24.53
C ARG A 53 -16.18 -0.23 24.91
N ALA A 54 -16.32 -0.76 26.12
CA ALA A 54 -17.59 -1.30 26.60
C ALA A 54 -18.68 -0.22 26.73
N ALA A 55 -18.31 0.98 27.18
CA ALA A 55 -19.23 2.12 27.26
C ALA A 55 -19.69 2.57 25.87
N LEU A 56 -18.77 2.71 24.91
CA LEU A 56 -19.09 3.05 23.52
C LEU A 56 -19.97 1.98 22.86
N GLY A 57 -19.72 0.70 23.17
CA GLY A 57 -20.50 -0.44 22.70
C GLY A 57 -22.01 -0.32 22.97
N LYS A 58 -22.37 0.31 24.10
CA LYS A 58 -23.75 0.49 24.59
C LYS A 58 -24.48 1.67 23.98
N LEU A 59 -23.77 2.59 23.33
CA LEU A 59 -24.38 3.75 22.68
C LEU A 59 -25.07 3.35 21.38
N ASP A 60 -26.01 4.14 20.89
CA ASP A 60 -26.46 4.00 19.51
C ASP A 60 -25.35 4.42 18.52
N HIS A 61 -25.54 4.11 17.24
CA HIS A 61 -24.54 4.42 16.20
C HIS A 61 -24.26 5.93 16.12
N GLY A 62 -25.31 6.76 16.16
CA GLY A 62 -25.20 8.21 16.05
C GLY A 62 -24.47 8.88 17.22
N ALA A 63 -24.79 8.53 18.47
CA ALA A 63 -24.10 9.10 19.62
C ALA A 63 -22.64 8.62 19.66
N ARG A 64 -22.38 7.36 19.33
CA ARG A 64 -21.02 6.81 19.22
C ARG A 64 -20.20 7.63 18.23
N ALA A 65 -20.67 7.80 16.99
CA ALA A 65 -19.97 8.58 15.98
C ALA A 65 -19.69 10.03 16.45
N LYS A 66 -20.66 10.65 17.12
CA LYS A 66 -20.50 12.00 17.70
C LYS A 66 -19.40 12.05 18.76
N HIS A 67 -19.38 11.11 19.70
CA HIS A 67 -18.36 11.05 20.75
C HIS A 67 -16.96 10.82 20.19
N ILE A 68 -16.83 9.93 19.21
CA ILE A 68 -15.54 9.66 18.54
C ILE A 68 -15.05 10.91 17.80
N GLY A 69 -15.91 11.53 17.00
CA GLY A 69 -15.56 12.75 16.27
C GLY A 69 -15.25 13.94 17.19
N GLN A 70 -15.85 13.99 18.38
CA GLN A 70 -15.50 14.97 19.41
C GLN A 70 -14.14 14.68 20.03
N ALA A 71 -13.85 13.43 20.39
CA ALA A 71 -12.56 13.03 20.95
C ALA A 71 -11.40 13.31 20.00
N ILE A 72 -11.56 13.01 18.70
CA ILE A 72 -10.55 13.34 17.68
C ILE A 72 -10.27 14.85 17.63
N ARG A 73 -11.32 15.70 17.66
CA ARG A 73 -11.18 17.15 17.60
C ARG A 73 -10.62 17.75 18.89
N ALA A 74 -11.04 17.23 20.03
CA ALA A 74 -10.57 17.64 21.35
C ALA A 74 -9.16 17.13 21.64
N GLY A 75 -8.69 16.15 20.87
CA GLY A 75 -7.41 15.52 21.09
C GLY A 75 -7.37 14.57 22.28
N ASP A 76 -8.49 13.91 22.58
CA ASP A 76 -8.58 12.85 23.56
C ASP A 76 -8.04 11.54 22.96
N ASP A 77 -6.73 11.37 23.07
CA ASP A 77 -6.03 10.20 22.54
C ASP A 77 -6.30 8.92 23.36
N SER A 78 -6.87 9.02 24.57
CA SER A 78 -7.27 7.85 25.36
C SER A 78 -8.51 7.17 24.78
N LEU A 79 -9.57 7.94 24.48
CA LEU A 79 -10.76 7.38 23.83
C LEU A 79 -10.45 6.93 22.41
N VAL A 80 -9.70 7.72 21.64
CA VAL A 80 -9.30 7.35 20.27
C VAL A 80 -8.42 6.10 20.27
N GLY A 81 -7.49 5.98 21.23
CA GLY A 81 -6.63 4.81 21.41
C GLY A 81 -7.45 3.54 21.66
N ALA A 82 -8.38 3.62 22.60
CA ALA A 82 -9.29 2.52 22.93
C ALA A 82 -10.06 1.99 21.71
N ILE A 83 -10.47 2.89 20.80
CA ILE A 83 -11.20 2.54 19.59
C ILE A 83 -10.28 1.96 18.51
N LEU A 84 -9.18 2.67 18.19
CA LEU A 84 -8.33 2.34 17.03
C LEU A 84 -7.49 1.08 17.23
N ARG A 85 -7.21 0.71 18.49
CA ARG A 85 -6.61 -0.58 18.88
C ARG A 85 -7.64 -1.68 19.06
N GLY A 86 -8.88 -1.33 19.38
CA GLY A 86 -9.96 -2.28 19.62
C GLY A 86 -10.38 -3.04 18.35
N HIS A 87 -10.79 -4.29 18.51
CA HIS A 87 -11.43 -5.02 17.42
C HIS A 87 -12.82 -4.44 17.13
N ALA A 88 -13.18 -4.33 15.85
CA ALA A 88 -14.45 -3.78 15.35
C ALA A 88 -15.71 -4.35 16.07
N VAL A 89 -15.69 -5.66 16.34
CA VAL A 89 -16.77 -6.37 17.06
C VAL A 89 -16.96 -5.84 18.49
N VAL A 90 -15.87 -5.53 19.20
CA VAL A 90 -15.91 -5.09 20.60
C VAL A 90 -16.36 -3.63 20.69
N THR A 91 -15.92 -2.82 19.72
CA THR A 91 -16.30 -1.40 19.65
C THR A 91 -17.67 -1.19 19.02
N GLY A 92 -18.25 -2.21 18.38
CA GLY A 92 -19.51 -2.14 17.63
C GLY A 92 -19.46 -1.15 16.46
N ILE A 93 -18.28 -0.98 15.87
CA ILE A 93 -18.02 -0.08 14.73
C ILE A 93 -17.65 -0.94 13.53
N GLU A 94 -18.19 -0.62 12.36
CA GLU A 94 -17.81 -1.33 11.14
C GLU A 94 -16.34 -1.05 10.75
N SER A 95 -15.67 -2.02 10.15
CA SER A 95 -14.25 -1.87 9.78
C SER A 95 -13.98 -0.67 8.86
N ALA A 96 -14.90 -0.34 7.95
CA ALA A 96 -14.77 0.81 7.07
C ALA A 96 -14.88 2.13 7.84
N GLU A 97 -15.79 2.19 8.81
CA GLU A 97 -15.97 3.37 9.66
C GLU A 97 -14.77 3.58 10.59
N LEU A 98 -14.23 2.49 11.15
CA LEU A 98 -13.02 2.51 11.96
C LEU A 98 -11.82 3.09 11.18
N GLU A 99 -11.66 2.69 9.92
CA GLU A 99 -10.62 3.25 9.06
C GLU A 99 -10.86 4.75 8.74
N GLY A 100 -12.13 5.15 8.58
CA GLY A 100 -12.51 6.55 8.47
C GLY A 100 -12.06 7.38 9.68
N TYR A 101 -12.29 6.89 10.91
CA TYR A 101 -11.81 7.55 12.12
C TYR A 101 -10.29 7.57 12.22
N ARG A 102 -9.62 6.49 11.81
CA ARG A 102 -8.15 6.43 11.77
C ARG A 102 -7.58 7.52 10.87
N VAL A 103 -8.12 7.69 9.68
CA VAL A 103 -7.70 8.75 8.74
C VAL A 103 -7.98 10.15 9.31
N GLN A 104 -9.12 10.36 9.96
CA GLN A 104 -9.42 11.64 10.60
C GLN A 104 -8.41 11.98 11.71
N TRP A 105 -8.11 11.02 12.57
CA TRP A 105 -7.11 11.19 13.62
C TRP A 105 -5.70 11.40 13.06
N GLN A 106 -5.29 10.61 12.06
CA GLN A 106 -4.01 10.77 11.36
C GLN A 106 -3.87 12.16 10.75
N ARG A 107 -4.92 12.69 10.10
CA ARG A 107 -4.92 14.06 9.56
C ARG A 107 -4.78 15.12 10.65
N ALA A 108 -5.41 14.91 11.79
CA ALA A 108 -5.36 15.85 12.91
C ALA A 108 -4.01 15.84 13.65
N ARG A 109 -3.36 14.67 13.78
CA ARG A 109 -2.15 14.50 14.61
C ARG A 109 -0.85 14.40 13.83
N PHE A 110 -0.89 13.76 12.66
CA PHE A 110 0.28 13.40 11.87
C PHE A 110 0.09 13.76 10.38
N PRO A 111 -0.29 15.01 10.04
CA PRO A 111 -0.58 15.39 8.65
C PRO A 111 0.64 15.17 7.73
N ALA A 112 1.83 15.53 8.20
CA ALA A 112 3.06 15.40 7.41
C ALA A 112 3.43 13.93 7.14
N GLU A 113 3.31 13.06 8.15
CA GLU A 113 3.55 11.63 7.98
C GLU A 113 2.49 10.97 7.11
N LEU A 114 1.21 11.34 7.25
CA LEU A 114 0.14 10.83 6.41
C LEU A 114 0.39 11.21 4.94
N ASP A 115 0.70 12.47 4.66
CA ASP A 115 1.04 12.93 3.32
C ASP A 115 2.26 12.19 2.75
N ARG A 116 3.25 11.92 3.59
CA ARG A 116 4.42 11.14 3.22
C ARG A 116 4.05 9.69 2.87
N VAL A 117 3.19 9.04 3.65
CA VAL A 117 2.67 7.69 3.34
C VAL A 117 1.91 7.69 2.02
N LEU A 118 1.02 8.66 1.80
CA LEU A 118 0.24 8.76 0.56
C LEU A 118 1.14 8.95 -0.67
N ARG A 119 2.15 9.83 -0.58
CA ARG A 119 3.14 10.02 -1.64
C ARG A 119 3.92 8.74 -1.94
N PHE A 120 4.38 8.03 -0.91
CA PHE A 120 5.12 6.78 -1.10
C PHE A 120 4.26 5.65 -1.67
N LYS A 121 3.00 5.53 -1.26
CA LYS A 121 2.04 4.61 -1.89
C LYS A 121 1.81 4.94 -3.37
N GLY A 122 1.71 6.23 -3.70
CA GLY A 122 1.66 6.69 -5.09
C GLY A 122 2.91 6.33 -5.89
N ALA A 123 4.09 6.51 -5.29
CA ALA A 123 5.37 6.14 -5.89
C ALA A 123 5.48 4.62 -6.12
N LEU A 124 5.03 3.78 -5.18
CA LEU A 124 4.97 2.32 -5.37
C LEU A 124 4.07 1.95 -6.54
N SER A 125 2.88 2.54 -6.64
CA SER A 125 1.98 2.31 -7.77
C SER A 125 2.61 2.71 -9.11
N ALA A 126 3.37 3.82 -9.15
CA ALA A 126 4.09 4.23 -10.34
C ALA A 126 5.25 3.28 -10.68
N LEU A 127 5.97 2.81 -9.66
CA LEU A 127 7.06 1.84 -9.80
C LEU A 127 6.55 0.50 -10.34
N ASP A 128 5.43 -0.01 -9.83
CA ASP A 128 4.78 -1.23 -10.32
C ASP A 128 4.39 -1.11 -11.80
N ARG A 129 3.85 0.05 -12.21
CA ARG A 129 3.54 0.32 -13.62
C ARG A 129 4.81 0.35 -14.47
N ALA A 130 5.86 1.01 -13.99
CA ALA A 130 7.14 1.09 -14.68
C ALA A 130 7.77 -0.31 -14.85
N ALA A 131 7.78 -1.13 -13.80
CA ALA A 131 8.29 -2.50 -13.84
C ALA A 131 7.51 -3.36 -14.84
N ARG A 132 6.16 -3.26 -14.88
CA ARG A 132 5.34 -3.95 -15.87
C ARG A 132 5.67 -3.53 -17.30
N LEU A 133 5.85 -2.23 -17.55
CA LEU A 133 6.21 -1.72 -18.87
C LEU A 133 7.63 -2.15 -19.29
N PHE A 134 8.57 -2.12 -18.35
CA PHE A 134 9.93 -2.60 -18.57
C PHE A 134 9.94 -4.08 -18.93
N ASN A 135 9.23 -4.92 -18.18
CA ASN A 135 9.13 -6.35 -18.49
C ASN A 135 8.52 -6.59 -19.87
N LYS A 136 7.43 -5.89 -20.23
CA LYS A 136 6.85 -5.97 -21.58
C LYS A 136 7.83 -5.55 -22.68
N PHE A 137 8.62 -4.50 -22.44
CA PHE A 137 9.65 -4.07 -23.38
C PHE A 137 10.73 -5.14 -23.55
N VAL A 138 11.21 -5.70 -22.44
CA VAL A 138 12.20 -6.80 -22.46
C VAL A 138 11.64 -8.01 -23.21
N ASP A 139 10.41 -8.41 -22.94
CA ASP A 139 9.75 -9.52 -23.65
C ASP A 139 9.69 -9.25 -25.16
N GLY A 140 9.28 -8.04 -25.58
CA GLY A 140 9.22 -7.66 -26.99
C GLY A 140 10.58 -7.62 -27.70
N VAL A 141 11.66 -7.28 -26.98
CA VAL A 141 13.03 -7.32 -27.53
C VAL A 141 13.59 -8.75 -27.56
N VAL A 142 13.28 -9.57 -26.57
CA VAL A 142 13.71 -10.97 -26.50
C VAL A 142 12.99 -11.84 -27.52
N ASP A 143 11.79 -11.45 -27.95
CA ASP A 143 11.06 -12.09 -29.07
C ASP A 143 11.69 -11.84 -30.46
N GLN A 144 12.93 -11.34 -30.51
CA GLN A 144 13.79 -11.30 -31.70
C GLN A 144 13.92 -12.67 -32.40
N GLU A 145 13.69 -13.78 -31.70
CA GLU A 145 13.68 -15.11 -32.32
C GLU A 145 12.43 -15.34 -33.18
N ALA A 146 11.27 -14.78 -32.80
CA ALA A 146 10.07 -14.75 -33.63
C ALA A 146 10.25 -13.80 -34.83
N VAL A 147 10.90 -12.63 -34.62
CA VAL A 147 11.26 -11.71 -35.72
C VAL A 147 12.20 -12.37 -36.72
N CYS A 148 13.28 -13.01 -36.25
CA CYS A 148 14.19 -13.78 -37.11
C CYS A 148 13.49 -14.92 -37.86
N LYS A 149 12.55 -15.62 -37.23
CA LYS A 149 11.76 -16.68 -37.88
C LYS A 149 10.82 -16.10 -38.95
N ALA A 150 10.18 -14.97 -38.69
CA ALA A 150 9.32 -14.28 -39.64
C ALA A 150 10.12 -13.75 -40.85
N GLU A 151 11.27 -13.11 -40.63
CA GLU A 151 12.17 -12.65 -41.71
C GLU A 151 12.66 -13.82 -42.57
N ARG A 152 13.04 -14.95 -41.95
CA ARG A 152 13.44 -16.16 -42.70
C ARG A 152 12.30 -16.75 -43.53
N PHE A 153 11.07 -16.70 -43.01
CA PHE A 153 9.90 -17.16 -43.73
C PHE A 153 9.61 -16.27 -44.95
N GLU A 154 9.70 -14.95 -44.79
CA GLU A 154 9.54 -13.95 -45.87
C GLU A 154 10.60 -14.14 -46.97
N ILE A 155 11.88 -14.32 -46.61
CA ILE A 155 12.93 -14.60 -47.58
C ILE A 155 12.65 -15.90 -48.35
N LYS A 156 12.13 -16.92 -47.68
CA LYS A 156 11.79 -18.21 -48.30
C LYS A 156 10.60 -18.09 -49.25
N THR A 157 9.53 -17.40 -48.88
CA THR A 157 8.36 -17.18 -49.75
C THR A 157 8.71 -16.29 -50.94
N ARG A 158 9.55 -15.27 -50.76
CA ARG A 158 10.01 -14.39 -51.86
C ARG A 158 10.90 -15.13 -52.87
N ARG A 159 11.72 -16.09 -52.41
CA ARG A 159 12.50 -16.99 -53.29
C ARG A 159 11.63 -17.98 -54.05
N LEU A 160 10.54 -18.45 -53.43
CA LEU A 160 9.58 -19.36 -54.08
C LEU A 160 8.67 -18.64 -55.08
N ALA A 161 8.33 -17.37 -54.83
CA ALA A 161 7.53 -16.55 -55.74
C ALA A 161 8.33 -15.94 -56.92
N GLY A 162 9.67 -15.95 -56.83
CA GLY A 162 10.58 -15.47 -57.86
C GLY A 162 11.33 -16.57 -58.61
N ALA A 163 10.95 -17.83 -58.45
CA ALA A 163 11.46 -18.93 -59.27
C ALA A 163 10.68 -18.94 -60.61
N PRO A 164 11.35 -18.96 -61.77
CA PRO A 164 10.71 -19.01 -63.09
C PRO A 164 9.91 -20.30 -63.30
#